data_AF-A0A0C2W1P0-F1
#
_entry.id   AF-A0A0C2W1P0-F1
#
_cell.length_a   1.000
_cell.length_b   1.000
_cell.length_c   1.000
_cell.angle_alpha   90.00
_cell.angle_beta   90.00
_cell.angle_gamma   90.00
#
_symmetry.space_group_name_H-M   'P 1'
#
loop_
_entity.id
_entity.type
_entity.pdbx_description
1 polymer ?
#
loop_
_entity_poly.entity_id
_entity_poly.type
_entity_poly.pdbx_seq_one_letter_code
_entity_poly.pdbx_strand_id
1 'polypeptide(L)'
;MNDANYPLVIGVGGLLITTVLWSQLRKKSAVMVGEPPMLPGGLPVIGHAISLVRDANALHMYARQWTRDLQPVSISLVGQRAYFILNPRDWATVWKAKTLSFDALVEGGLVAMFGVTAKGVQELQSDPDGIGPLLQHNHAYLKEVLGPGGSLEPLTRGYIDYLDIELQKEVSGSGIEVKLENW
;
A
#
# COMPACT_ATOMS: atom_id res chain seq x y z
N MET A 1 49.47 7.69 -16.06
CA MET A 1 48.60 6.99 -17.03
C MET A 1 47.26 6.73 -16.36
N ASN A 2 46.25 7.60 -16.55
CA ASN A 2 44.80 7.26 -16.44
C ASN A 2 43.83 8.42 -16.75
N ASP A 3 44.19 9.37 -17.63
CA ASP A 3 43.33 10.54 -17.89
C ASP A 3 42.45 10.42 -19.16
N ALA A 4 42.60 9.34 -19.93
CA ALA A 4 41.96 9.22 -21.25
C ALA A 4 40.53 8.64 -21.24
N ASN A 5 40.04 8.10 -20.13
CA ASN A 5 38.74 7.39 -20.07
C ASN A 5 37.58 8.23 -19.55
N TYR A 6 37.84 9.37 -18.90
CA TYR A 6 36.79 10.22 -18.33
C TYR A 6 35.82 10.85 -19.36
N PRO A 7 36.28 11.40 -20.52
CA PRO A 7 35.35 12.05 -21.44
C PRO A 7 34.42 11.05 -22.15
N LEU A 8 34.88 9.82 -22.37
CA LEU A 8 34.07 8.75 -22.96
C LEU A 8 33.02 8.21 -21.99
N VAL A 9 33.37 8.02 -20.72
CA VAL A 9 32.40 7.56 -19.69
C VAL A 9 31.34 8.62 -19.42
N ILE A 10 31.70 9.90 -19.42
CA ILE A 10 30.74 11.02 -19.27
C ILE A 10 29.82 11.12 -20.49
N GLY A 11 30.35 10.96 -21.71
CA GLY A 11 29.56 10.98 -22.94
C GLY A 11 28.58 9.81 -23.05
N VAL A 12 29.02 8.59 -22.73
CA VAL A 12 28.18 7.39 -22.76
C VAL A 12 27.13 7.42 -21.64
N GLY A 13 27.51 7.85 -20.43
CA GLY A 13 26.58 8.04 -19.32
C GLY A 13 25.50 9.07 -19.62
N GLY A 14 25.86 10.20 -20.22
CA GLY A 14 24.91 11.23 -20.67
C GLY A 14 23.96 10.73 -21.77
N LEU A 15 24.46 9.94 -22.71
CA LEU A 15 23.63 9.35 -23.78
C LEU A 15 22.64 8.31 -23.23
N LEU A 16 23.06 7.48 -22.26
CA LEU A 16 22.18 6.54 -21.59
C LEU A 16 21.10 7.25 -20.76
N ILE A 17 21.47 8.29 -20.01
CA ILE A 17 20.50 9.07 -19.23
C ILE A 17 19.47 9.73 -20.15
N THR A 18 19.91 10.34 -21.25
CA THR A 18 19.00 11.02 -22.20
C THR A 18 18.11 10.03 -22.95
N THR A 19 18.61 8.87 -23.39
CA THR A 19 17.80 7.84 -24.05
C THR A 19 16.79 7.19 -23.09
N VAL A 20 17.19 6.93 -21.84
CA VAL A 20 16.28 6.46 -20.79
C VAL A 20 15.21 7.52 -20.50
N LEU A 21 15.59 8.78 -20.27
CA LEU A 21 14.63 9.88 -20.08
C LEU A 21 13.67 9.99 -21.26
N TRP A 22 14.17 9.97 -22.50
CA TRP A 22 13.37 10.10 -23.71
C TRP A 22 12.39 8.94 -23.88
N SER A 23 12.82 7.70 -23.63
CA SER A 23 11.93 6.53 -23.69
C SER A 23 10.83 6.60 -22.63
N GLN A 24 11.15 7.09 -21.43
CA GLN A 24 10.22 7.20 -20.31
C GLN A 24 9.21 8.34 -20.55
N LEU A 25 9.66 9.46 -21.13
CA LEU A 25 8.78 10.55 -21.55
C LEU A 25 7.79 10.12 -22.65
N ARG A 26 8.23 9.28 -23.59
CA ARG A 26 7.32 8.67 -24.58
C ARG A 26 6.31 7.71 -23.95
N LYS A 27 6.73 6.88 -22.99
CA LYS A 27 5.80 6.01 -22.23
C LYS A 27 4.78 6.80 -21.42
N LYS A 28 5.16 7.95 -20.85
CA LYS A 28 4.23 8.87 -20.15
C LYS A 28 3.19 9.49 -21.10
N SER A 29 3.51 9.64 -22.39
CA SER A 29 2.65 10.31 -23.38
C SER A 29 1.71 9.35 -24.14
N ALA A 30 1.95 8.05 -24.07
CA ALA A 30 1.03 7.06 -24.63
C ALA A 30 -0.16 6.86 -23.68
N VAL A 31 -1.08 7.82 -23.66
CA VAL A 31 -2.42 7.61 -23.06
C VAL A 31 -3.12 6.59 -23.94
N MET A 32 -3.24 5.34 -23.48
CA MET A 32 -4.06 4.36 -24.20
C MET A 32 -5.51 4.86 -24.18
N VAL A 33 -6.20 4.69 -25.31
CA VAL A 33 -7.61 5.09 -25.44
C VAL A 33 -8.43 4.33 -24.40
N GLY A 34 -9.10 5.07 -23.50
CA GLY A 34 -9.89 4.50 -22.41
C GLY A 34 -9.18 4.44 -21.06
N GLU A 35 -7.90 4.84 -20.95
CA GLU A 35 -7.23 4.92 -19.66
C GLU A 35 -7.54 6.22 -18.89
N PRO A 36 -7.61 6.15 -17.55
CA PRO A 36 -7.62 7.33 -16.69
C PRO A 36 -6.47 8.28 -16.98
N PRO A 37 -6.70 9.60 -16.93
CA PRO A 37 -5.66 10.59 -17.19
C PRO A 37 -4.53 10.50 -16.15
N MET A 38 -3.30 10.82 -16.56
CA MET A 38 -2.11 10.80 -15.69
C MET A 38 -1.98 12.10 -14.92
N LEU A 39 -1.79 11.99 -13.60
CA LEU A 39 -1.57 13.13 -12.72
C LEU A 39 -0.26 13.85 -13.09
N PRO A 40 -0.29 15.17 -13.29
CA PRO A 40 0.93 15.94 -13.56
C PRO A 40 1.73 16.17 -12.27
N GLY A 41 3.06 16.26 -12.41
CA GLY A 41 3.97 16.59 -11.30
C GLY A 41 4.91 15.45 -10.86
N GLY A 42 4.84 14.27 -11.49
CA GLY A 42 5.74 13.16 -11.19
C GLY A 42 7.12 13.33 -11.81
N LEU A 43 8.17 13.14 -10.99
CA LEU A 43 9.58 13.20 -11.42
C LEU A 43 9.87 12.19 -12.56
N PRO A 44 10.91 12.43 -13.39
CA PRO A 44 11.40 11.42 -14.32
C PRO A 44 11.81 10.15 -13.57
N VAL A 45 11.48 8.97 -14.11
CA VAL A 45 11.74 7.63 -13.54
C VAL A 45 10.98 7.32 -12.25
N ILE A 46 11.09 8.16 -11.22
CA ILE A 46 10.51 7.93 -9.89
C ILE A 46 8.99 8.20 -9.86
N GLY A 47 8.52 9.13 -10.70
CA GLY A 47 7.12 9.52 -10.70
C GLY A 47 6.71 10.22 -9.40
N HIS A 48 5.61 9.77 -8.82
CA HIS A 48 5.01 10.28 -7.57
C HIS A 48 5.41 9.46 -6.34
N ALA A 49 6.34 8.50 -6.46
CA ALA A 49 6.67 7.59 -5.37
C ALA A 49 7.17 8.31 -4.11
N ILE A 50 8.00 9.35 -4.26
CA ILE A 50 8.48 10.17 -3.12
C ILE A 50 7.30 10.90 -2.45
N SER A 51 6.42 11.51 -3.25
CA SER A 51 5.24 12.21 -2.72
C SER A 51 4.31 11.24 -1.99
N LEU A 52 4.15 10.02 -2.50
CA LEU A 52 3.34 8.98 -1.89
C LEU A 52 3.91 8.54 -0.52
N VAL A 53 5.22 8.29 -0.44
CA VAL A 53 5.88 7.87 0.81
C VAL A 53 5.92 8.99 1.84
N ARG A 54 6.15 10.23 1.39
CA ARG A 54 6.23 11.38 2.30
C ARG A 54 4.87 11.78 2.86
N ASP A 55 3.86 11.87 2.01
CA ASP A 55 2.50 12.26 2.41
C ASP A 55 1.48 11.76 1.35
N ALA A 56 1.03 10.53 1.54
CA ALA A 56 0.03 9.91 0.67
C ALA A 56 -1.30 10.70 0.67
N ASN A 57 -1.66 11.32 1.79
CA ASN A 57 -2.91 12.06 1.92
C ASN A 57 -2.86 13.38 1.13
N ALA A 58 -1.77 14.13 1.23
CA ALA A 58 -1.58 15.34 0.43
C ALA A 58 -1.58 15.03 -1.07
N LEU A 59 -0.92 13.93 -1.48
CA LEU A 59 -0.94 13.49 -2.88
C LEU A 59 -2.37 13.10 -3.34
N HIS A 60 -3.12 12.40 -2.50
CA HIS A 60 -4.52 12.05 -2.78
C HIS A 60 -5.41 13.28 -2.90
N MET A 61 -5.28 14.23 -1.98
CA MET A 61 -6.03 15.49 -2.00
C MET A 61 -5.70 16.35 -3.22
N TYR A 62 -4.42 16.40 -3.61
CA TYR A 62 -4.01 17.05 -4.85
C TYR A 62 -4.65 16.41 -6.08
N ALA A 63 -4.65 15.07 -6.18
CA ALA A 63 -5.31 14.36 -7.28
C ALA A 63 -6.82 14.65 -7.31
N ARG A 64 -7.45 14.70 -6.14
CA ARG A 64 -8.87 15.03 -5.99
C ARG A 64 -9.21 16.43 -6.48
N GLN A 65 -8.39 17.42 -6.15
CA GLN A 65 -8.59 18.82 -6.57
C GLN A 65 -8.31 19.03 -8.07
N TRP A 66 -7.40 18.23 -8.63
CA TRP A 66 -7.04 18.31 -10.04
C TRP A 66 -8.12 17.78 -10.97
N THR A 67 -8.89 16.77 -10.54
CA THR A 67 -10.03 16.25 -11.32
C THR A 67 -11.28 17.07 -11.13
N ARG A 68 -12.01 17.36 -12.21
CA ARG A 68 -13.30 18.07 -12.13
C ARG A 68 -14.43 17.22 -11.53
N ASP A 69 -14.45 15.91 -11.81
CA ASP A 69 -15.59 15.03 -11.47
C ASP A 69 -15.20 13.81 -10.60
N LEU A 70 -14.07 13.87 -9.88
CA LEU A 70 -13.56 12.73 -9.10
C LEU A 70 -13.40 11.45 -9.94
N GLN A 71 -13.22 11.59 -11.25
CA GLN A 71 -12.91 10.47 -12.13
C GLN A 71 -11.59 9.82 -11.68
N PRO A 72 -11.40 8.51 -11.92
CA PRO A 72 -10.14 7.87 -11.62
C PRO A 72 -8.96 8.62 -12.23
N VAL A 73 -7.83 8.63 -11.54
CA VAL A 73 -6.58 9.24 -12.00
C VAL A 73 -5.49 8.22 -11.89
N SER A 74 -4.56 8.26 -12.82
CA SER A 74 -3.35 7.44 -12.75
C SER A 74 -2.16 8.23 -12.23
N ILE A 75 -1.30 7.56 -11.47
CA ILE A 75 -0.02 8.09 -10.99
C ILE A 75 1.09 7.15 -11.45
N SER A 76 2.23 7.71 -11.80
CA SER A 76 3.44 6.91 -12.02
C SER A 76 4.16 6.65 -10.69
N LEU A 77 4.57 5.42 -10.43
CA LEU A 77 5.36 4.99 -9.27
C LEU A 77 6.54 4.15 -9.78
N VAL A 78 7.76 4.71 -9.80
CA VAL A 78 9.00 4.00 -10.19
C VAL A 78 8.83 3.19 -11.49
N GLY A 79 8.32 3.83 -12.55
CA GLY A 79 8.09 3.19 -13.85
C GLY A 79 6.84 2.30 -13.93
N GLN A 80 6.17 2.01 -12.82
CA GLN A 80 4.83 1.41 -12.80
C GLN A 80 3.75 2.50 -12.82
N ARG A 81 2.51 2.10 -13.16
CA ARG A 81 1.33 2.96 -13.16
C ARG A 81 0.35 2.43 -12.12
N ALA A 82 -0.03 3.27 -11.17
CA ALA A 82 -1.07 2.98 -10.19
C ALA A 82 -2.28 3.91 -10.43
N TYR A 83 -3.44 3.55 -9.91
CA TYR A 83 -4.68 4.28 -10.11
C TYR A 83 -5.28 4.70 -8.76
N PHE A 84 -5.66 5.96 -8.65
CA PHE A 84 -6.49 6.47 -7.57
C PHE A 84 -7.95 6.45 -7.98
N ILE A 85 -8.76 5.80 -7.16
CA ILE A 85 -10.22 5.79 -7.26
C ILE A 85 -10.74 6.89 -6.31
N LEU A 86 -11.11 8.03 -6.87
CA LEU A 86 -11.43 9.22 -6.10
C LEU A 86 -12.92 9.29 -5.71
N ASN A 87 -13.80 8.69 -6.51
CA ASN A 87 -15.22 8.64 -6.24
C ASN A 87 -15.57 7.50 -5.27
N PRO A 88 -16.14 7.78 -4.09
CA PRO A 88 -16.50 6.75 -3.11
C PRO A 88 -17.52 5.73 -3.62
N ARG A 89 -18.35 6.11 -4.60
CA ARG A 89 -19.36 5.20 -5.19
C ARG A 89 -18.73 4.03 -5.92
N ASP A 90 -17.51 4.20 -6.43
CA ASP A 90 -16.81 3.20 -7.22
C ASP A 90 -16.00 2.23 -6.34
N TRP A 91 -15.79 2.55 -5.06
CA TRP A 91 -14.97 1.75 -4.14
C TRP A 91 -15.51 0.34 -3.96
N ALA A 92 -16.83 0.20 -3.78
CA ALA A 92 -17.46 -1.10 -3.61
C ALA A 92 -17.31 -1.98 -4.86
N THR A 93 -17.34 -1.37 -6.05
CA THR A 93 -17.17 -2.07 -7.34
C THR A 93 -15.73 -2.56 -7.48
N VAL A 94 -14.75 -1.68 -7.18
CA VAL A 94 -13.32 -2.01 -7.24
C VAL A 94 -12.97 -3.09 -6.22
N TRP A 95 -13.47 -2.98 -4.99
CA TRP A 95 -13.23 -3.96 -3.93
C TRP A 95 -13.77 -5.35 -4.25
N LYS A 96 -14.91 -5.43 -4.96
CA LYS A 96 -15.54 -6.70 -5.36
C LYS A 96 -15.04 -7.24 -6.70
N ALA A 97 -14.16 -6.52 -7.38
CA ALA A 97 -13.68 -6.91 -8.70
C ALA A 97 -12.74 -8.12 -8.61
N LYS A 98 -13.12 -9.25 -9.21
CA LYS A 98 -12.29 -10.47 -9.22
C LYS A 98 -11.03 -10.36 -10.09
N THR A 99 -10.95 -9.33 -10.92
CA THR A 99 -9.81 -9.06 -11.80
C THR A 99 -8.66 -8.35 -11.08
N LEU A 100 -8.89 -7.87 -9.86
CA LEU A 100 -7.87 -7.24 -9.02
C LEU A 100 -7.48 -8.20 -7.90
N SER A 101 -6.17 -8.39 -7.72
CA SER A 101 -5.61 -9.17 -6.61
C SER A 101 -4.88 -8.24 -5.64
N PHE A 102 -4.99 -8.55 -4.35
CA PHE A 102 -4.26 -7.89 -3.27
C PHE A 102 -3.03 -8.70 -2.81
N ASP A 103 -2.82 -9.90 -3.37
CA ASP A 103 -1.85 -10.87 -2.86
C ASP A 103 -0.44 -10.30 -2.82
N ALA A 104 0.01 -9.68 -3.93
CA ALA A 104 1.34 -9.07 -4.00
C ALA A 104 1.56 -7.96 -2.96
N LEU A 105 0.52 -7.20 -2.60
CA LEU A 105 0.60 -6.18 -1.55
C LEU A 105 0.71 -6.82 -0.16
N VAL A 106 -0.10 -7.86 0.09
CA VAL A 106 -0.10 -8.60 1.36
C VAL A 106 1.25 -9.31 1.57
N GLU A 107 1.74 -10.02 0.56
CA GLU A 107 3.04 -10.71 0.59
C GLU A 107 4.19 -9.74 0.83
N GLY A 108 4.21 -8.62 0.10
CA GLY A 108 5.20 -7.57 0.31
C GLY A 108 5.14 -7.00 1.73
N GLY A 109 3.93 -6.80 2.27
CA GLY A 109 3.73 -6.34 3.64
C GLY A 109 4.20 -7.34 4.69
N LEU A 110 3.95 -8.64 4.51
CA LEU A 110 4.41 -9.70 5.41
C LEU A 110 5.94 -9.73 5.51
N VAL A 111 6.63 -9.61 4.37
CA VAL A 111 8.09 -9.58 4.36
C VAL A 111 8.62 -8.27 4.96
N ALA A 112 8.10 -7.12 4.51
CA ALA A 112 8.67 -5.82 4.85
C ALA A 112 8.34 -5.34 6.28
N MET A 113 7.13 -5.62 6.78
CA MET A 113 6.67 -5.12 8.09
C MET A 113 6.79 -6.18 9.19
N PHE A 114 6.57 -7.45 8.85
CA PHE A 114 6.52 -8.54 9.83
C PHE A 114 7.74 -9.48 9.76
N GLY A 115 8.67 -9.25 8.84
CA GLY A 115 9.90 -10.03 8.71
C GLY A 115 9.67 -11.49 8.29
N VAL A 116 8.51 -11.81 7.70
CA VAL A 116 8.21 -13.16 7.22
C VAL A 116 9.19 -13.50 6.10
N THR A 117 9.80 -14.68 6.18
CA THR A 117 10.74 -15.13 5.13
C THR A 117 9.99 -15.46 3.85
N ALA A 118 10.68 -15.38 2.70
CA ALA A 118 10.08 -15.78 1.41
C ALA A 118 9.54 -17.23 1.43
N LYS A 119 10.21 -18.13 2.16
CA LYS A 119 9.73 -19.50 2.38
C LYS A 119 8.43 -19.53 3.19
N GLY A 120 8.34 -18.73 4.26
CA GLY A 120 7.12 -18.61 5.05
C GLY A 120 5.94 -18.08 4.23
N VAL A 121 6.18 -17.14 3.32
CA VAL A 121 5.15 -16.67 2.37
C VAL A 121 4.68 -17.80 1.45
N GLN A 122 5.60 -18.62 0.91
CA GLN A 122 5.24 -19.78 0.09
C GLN A 122 4.46 -20.83 0.87
N GLU A 123 4.81 -21.07 2.13
CA GLU A 123 4.07 -21.98 3.01
C GLU A 123 2.64 -21.45 3.27
N LEU A 124 2.45 -20.14 3.44
CA LEU A 124 1.12 -19.52 3.59
C LEU A 124 0.26 -19.59 2.32
N GLN A 125 0.90 -19.68 1.16
CA GLN A 125 0.25 -19.92 -0.14
C GLN A 125 0.00 -21.41 -0.42
N SER A 126 0.65 -22.31 0.33
CA SER A 126 0.47 -23.74 0.15
C SER A 126 -0.89 -24.19 0.69
N ASP A 127 -1.44 -25.23 0.07
CA ASP A 127 -2.70 -25.84 0.47
C ASP A 127 -2.51 -27.36 0.65
N PRO A 128 -1.80 -27.78 1.70
CA PRO A 128 -1.53 -29.20 1.94
C PRO A 128 -2.79 -30.00 2.28
N ASP A 129 -3.80 -29.34 2.87
CA ASP A 129 -5.03 -29.98 3.36
C ASP A 129 -6.20 -29.90 2.35
N GLY A 130 -6.05 -29.17 1.23
CA GLY A 130 -7.08 -28.99 0.20
C GLY A 130 -8.23 -28.06 0.62
N ILE A 131 -8.04 -27.27 1.67
CA ILE A 131 -9.02 -26.36 2.27
C ILE A 131 -8.87 -24.93 1.70
N GLY A 132 -7.80 -24.70 0.94
CA GLY A 132 -7.42 -23.43 0.34
C GLY A 132 -6.22 -22.81 1.07
N PRO A 133 -5.39 -22.04 0.36
CA PRO A 133 -4.26 -21.33 0.96
C PRO A 133 -4.68 -20.47 2.15
N LEU A 134 -3.84 -20.42 3.20
CA LEU A 134 -4.15 -19.69 4.42
C LEU A 134 -4.42 -18.19 4.17
N LEU A 135 -3.72 -17.59 3.19
CA LEU A 135 -3.96 -16.21 2.75
C LEU A 135 -5.36 -15.98 2.20
N GLN A 136 -5.93 -16.96 1.49
CA GLN A 136 -7.28 -16.87 0.95
C GLN A 136 -8.33 -17.19 2.02
N HIS A 137 -8.03 -18.15 2.90
CA HIS A 137 -8.94 -18.61 3.95
C HIS A 137 -9.18 -17.53 5.02
N ASN A 138 -8.21 -16.63 5.24
CA ASN A 138 -8.34 -15.52 6.19
C ASN A 138 -9.58 -14.66 5.91
N HIS A 139 -9.90 -14.37 4.65
CA HIS A 139 -11.08 -13.55 4.33
C HIS A 139 -12.39 -14.25 4.72
N ALA A 140 -12.48 -15.57 4.52
CA ALA A 140 -13.65 -16.36 4.91
C ALA A 140 -13.79 -16.42 6.44
N TYR A 141 -12.68 -16.71 7.13
CA TYR A 141 -12.61 -16.73 8.59
C TYR A 141 -13.03 -15.40 9.21
N LEU A 142 -12.46 -14.28 8.74
CA LEU A 142 -12.81 -12.94 9.25
C LEU A 142 -14.28 -12.61 8.98
N LYS A 143 -14.81 -12.98 7.82
CA LYS A 143 -16.24 -12.76 7.52
C LYS A 143 -17.15 -13.54 8.47
N GLU A 144 -16.77 -14.76 8.85
CA GLU A 144 -17.51 -15.59 9.79
C GLU A 144 -17.44 -15.03 11.22
N VAL A 145 -16.23 -14.72 11.69
CA VAL A 145 -16.01 -14.25 13.06
C VAL A 145 -16.53 -12.83 13.28
N LEU A 146 -16.41 -11.95 12.29
CA LEU A 146 -16.91 -10.56 12.34
C LEU A 146 -18.37 -10.42 11.86
N GLY A 147 -18.99 -11.52 11.45
CA GLY A 147 -20.40 -11.53 11.06
C GLY A 147 -21.33 -11.28 12.24
N PRO A 148 -22.63 -11.02 11.99
CA PRO A 148 -23.62 -10.93 13.07
C PRO A 148 -23.63 -12.23 13.88
N GLY A 149 -23.24 -12.17 15.16
CA GLY A 149 -23.12 -13.34 16.02
C GLY A 149 -22.37 -13.03 17.32
N GLY A 150 -22.35 -14.00 18.23
CA GLY A 150 -21.64 -13.91 19.52
C GLY A 150 -20.19 -14.38 19.48
N SER A 151 -19.61 -14.62 18.31
CA SER A 151 -18.27 -15.22 18.15
C SER A 151 -17.14 -14.37 18.77
N LEU A 152 -17.32 -13.06 18.81
CA LEU A 152 -16.39 -12.12 19.45
C LEU A 152 -16.69 -11.87 20.94
N GLU A 153 -17.82 -12.34 21.45
CA GLU A 153 -18.25 -12.08 22.83
C GLU A 153 -17.25 -12.62 23.87
N PRO A 154 -16.69 -13.84 23.73
CA PRO A 154 -15.67 -14.32 24.67
C PRO A 154 -14.40 -13.47 24.65
N LEU A 155 -13.96 -13.05 23.47
CA LEU A 155 -12.78 -12.18 23.31
C LEU A 155 -13.02 -10.80 23.93
N THR A 156 -14.21 -10.23 23.67
CA THR A 156 -14.62 -8.92 24.19
C THR A 156 -14.68 -8.94 25.72
N ARG A 157 -15.31 -9.97 26.29
CA ARG A 157 -15.40 -10.12 27.75
C ARG A 157 -14.03 -10.32 28.38
N GLY A 158 -13.21 -11.21 27.83
CA GLY A 158 -11.86 -11.42 28.31
C GLY A 158 -10.99 -10.17 28.24
N TYR A 159 -11.14 -9.36 27.19
CA TYR A 159 -10.46 -8.07 27.07
C TYR A 159 -10.94 -7.06 28.12
N ILE A 160 -12.25 -6.95 28.36
CA ILE A 160 -12.81 -6.06 29.38
C ILE A 160 -12.35 -6.48 30.79
N ASP A 161 -12.41 -7.78 31.10
CA ASP A 161 -11.98 -8.31 32.40
C ASP A 161 -10.48 -8.03 32.64
N TYR A 162 -9.66 -8.25 31.60
CA TYR A 162 -8.22 -7.94 31.66
C TYR A 162 -7.97 -6.44 31.83
N LEU A 163 -8.70 -5.60 31.07
CA LEU A 163 -8.57 -4.16 31.14
C LEU A 163 -8.95 -3.63 32.55
N ASP A 164 -10.02 -4.14 33.15
CA ASP A 164 -10.42 -3.76 34.52
C ASP A 164 -9.34 -4.13 35.55
N ILE A 165 -8.74 -5.32 35.42
CA ILE A 165 -7.63 -5.74 36.29
C ILE A 165 -6.43 -4.79 36.16
N GLU A 166 -6.03 -4.43 34.95
CA GLU A 166 -4.89 -3.53 34.73
C GLU A 166 -5.20 -2.09 35.20
N LEU A 167 -6.41 -1.60 34.93
CA LEU A 167 -6.85 -0.28 35.40
C LEU A 167 -6.85 -0.19 36.93
N GLN A 168 -7.31 -1.23 37.62
CA GLN A 168 -7.31 -1.26 39.08
C GLN A 168 -5.89 -1.24 39.68
N LYS A 169 -4.89 -1.80 39.00
CA LYS A 169 -3.48 -1.72 39.44
C LYS A 169 -2.93 -0.29 39.34
N GLU A 170 -3.32 0.46 38.32
CA GLU A 170 -2.86 1.83 38.11
C GLU A 170 -3.60 2.85 39.01
N VAL A 171 -4.91 2.65 39.24
CA VAL A 171 -5.75 3.57 40.02
C VAL A 171 -5.56 3.41 41.55
N SER A 172 -4.96 2.32 42.00
CA SER A 172 -4.69 2.09 43.43
C SER A 172 -3.53 2.92 43.99
N GLY A 173 -2.82 3.69 43.15
CA GLY A 173 -1.90 4.76 43.55
C GLY A 173 -2.57 6.14 43.50
N SER A 174 -2.42 6.95 44.55
CA SER A 174 -2.99 8.30 44.61
C SER A 174 -2.61 9.17 43.41
N GLY A 175 -3.61 9.64 42.65
CA GLY A 175 -3.52 10.80 41.75
C GLY A 175 -2.32 10.82 40.81
N ILE A 176 -2.23 9.84 39.91
CA ILE A 176 -1.17 9.80 38.90
C ILE A 176 -1.61 10.64 37.70
N GLU A 177 -0.85 11.69 37.38
CA GLU A 177 -0.99 12.43 36.13
C GLU A 177 -0.39 11.59 34.99
N VAL A 178 -1.23 11.06 34.12
CA VAL A 178 -0.79 10.25 32.98
C VAL A 178 -1.06 10.97 31.68
N LYS A 179 -0.07 10.97 30.79
CA LYS A 179 -0.25 11.47 29.43
C LYS A 179 -1.00 10.44 28.60
N LEU A 180 -2.16 10.82 28.07
CA LEU A 180 -3.03 9.96 27.25
C LEU A 180 -2.34 9.35 26.02
N GLU A 181 -1.26 9.96 25.54
CA GLU A 181 -0.46 9.43 24.41
C GLU A 181 0.40 8.21 24.77
N ASN A 182 0.64 7.97 26.07
CA ASN A 182 1.45 6.88 26.60
C ASN A 182 0.65 5.93 27.52
N TRP A 183 -0.68 6.05 27.52
CA TRP A 183 -1.59 5.26 28.36
C TRP A 183 -2.36 4.23 27.53
#